data_AF-A0A1X2LQX5-F1
#
_entry.id   AF-A0A1X2LQX5-F1
#
_cell.length_a   1.000
_cell.length_b   1.000
_cell.length_c   1.000
_cell.angle_alpha   90.00
_cell.angle_beta   90.00
_cell.angle_gamma   90.00
#
_symmetry.space_group_name_H-M   'P 1'
#
loop_
_entity.id
_entity.type
_entity.pdbx_description
1 polymer ?
#
loop_
_entity_poly.entity_id
_entity_poly.type
_entity_poly.pdbx_seq_one_letter_code
_entity_poly.pdbx_strand_id
1 'polypeptide(L)'
;MGFASNVLKVMISSPGDTADEVEAVKGALHGWNGSRAENAQTVLLPRFWKTDAIPQMDANGGQSVINSQLVDDADIVIALFDSRLGQATDSAVSGTAEEIERAAASGKPVHVWFSDEPVDRNADFKELDRLQKFRKELEDKGLLGVYADLIDLAYKVREAIESDIGGLGLGAPSVVRKGEHAMPRARVDKRREQTGADKKGAPKFTTRSTLVLENKSEHVTAEQLTMDPGSELRGSIHRESKDPIDMPPLSELRFPLILHMGMSDHVTVELNWIENGEPQNVRQPVSLN
;
A
#
# COMPACT_ATOMS: atom_id res chain seq x y z
N MET A 1 -14.18 -5.35 -16.01
CA MET A 1 -13.88 -5.91 -14.66
C MET A 1 -12.89 -4.97 -14.00
N GLY A 2 -12.82 -4.93 -12.66
CA GLY A 2 -11.76 -4.20 -11.95
C GLY A 2 -10.52 -5.07 -11.76
N PHE A 3 -9.36 -4.45 -11.55
CA PHE A 3 -8.08 -5.13 -11.29
C PHE A 3 -7.39 -4.54 -10.04
N ALA A 4 -6.61 -5.37 -9.35
CA ALA A 4 -5.75 -4.91 -8.26
C ALA A 4 -4.51 -4.19 -8.83
N SER A 5 -4.12 -3.07 -8.23
CA SER A 5 -2.96 -2.30 -8.68
C SER A 5 -2.23 -1.57 -7.56
N ASN A 6 -0.93 -1.36 -7.76
CA ASN A 6 -0.15 -0.39 -7.01
C ASN A 6 -0.47 1.01 -7.55
N VAL A 7 -0.69 1.99 -6.67
CA VAL A 7 -0.98 3.37 -7.10
C VAL A 7 0.25 4.22 -6.81
N LEU A 8 0.85 4.79 -7.85
CA LEU A 8 1.98 5.72 -7.73
C LEU A 8 1.47 7.16 -7.85
N LYS A 9 1.74 7.97 -6.83
CA LYS A 9 1.43 9.40 -6.79
C LYS A 9 2.54 10.15 -7.51
N VAL A 10 2.19 10.78 -8.62
CA VAL A 10 3.12 11.55 -9.46
C VAL A 10 2.84 13.03 -9.24
N MET A 11 3.70 13.70 -8.49
CA MET A 11 3.59 15.14 -8.23
C MET A 11 4.14 15.94 -9.41
N ILE A 12 3.37 16.90 -9.89
CA ILE A 12 3.77 17.85 -10.91
C ILE A 12 4.11 19.17 -10.20
N SER A 13 5.37 19.56 -10.27
CA SER A 13 5.89 20.80 -9.73
C SER A 13 6.18 21.77 -10.86
N SER A 14 5.62 22.97 -10.80
CA SER A 14 5.89 23.95 -11.85
C SER A 14 5.54 25.39 -11.42
N PRO A 15 6.17 26.40 -12.06
CA PRO A 15 5.77 27.79 -11.93
C PRO A 15 4.39 28.06 -12.57
N GLY A 16 3.92 29.31 -12.44
CA GLY A 16 2.55 29.68 -12.78
C GLY A 16 2.22 29.74 -14.28
N ASP A 17 3.23 29.79 -15.16
CA ASP A 17 3.16 29.93 -16.61
C ASP A 17 3.06 28.61 -17.38
N THR A 18 3.22 27.46 -16.72
CA THR A 18 3.30 26.16 -17.40
C THR A 18 1.96 25.40 -17.44
N ALA A 19 0.84 26.09 -17.70
CA ALA A 19 -0.48 25.49 -17.57
C ALA A 19 -0.72 24.37 -18.60
N ASP A 20 -0.27 24.58 -19.84
CA ASP A 20 -0.46 23.64 -20.93
C ASP A 20 0.45 22.40 -20.76
N GLU A 21 1.65 22.57 -20.20
CA GLU A 21 2.55 21.48 -19.86
C GLU A 21 2.00 20.60 -18.76
N VAL A 22 1.42 21.20 -17.71
CA VAL A 22 0.76 20.44 -16.64
C VAL A 22 -0.34 19.55 -17.22
N GLU A 23 -1.14 20.07 -18.16
CA GLU A 23 -2.18 19.28 -18.84
C GLU A 23 -1.59 18.23 -19.79
N ALA A 24 -0.49 18.53 -20.49
CA ALA A 24 0.22 17.55 -21.31
C ALA A 24 0.75 16.38 -20.47
N VAL A 25 1.35 16.66 -19.30
CA VAL A 25 1.81 15.63 -18.36
C VAL A 25 0.64 14.80 -17.82
N LYS A 26 -0.45 15.43 -17.37
CA LYS A 26 -1.65 14.70 -16.93
C LYS A 26 -2.21 13.81 -18.05
N GLY A 27 -2.29 14.33 -19.27
CA GLY A 27 -2.73 13.58 -20.45
C GLY A 27 -1.83 12.39 -20.75
N ALA A 28 -0.51 12.57 -20.65
CA ALA A 28 0.48 11.51 -20.85
C ALA A 28 0.33 10.37 -19.83
N LEU A 29 0.19 10.71 -18.55
CA LEU A 29 -0.03 9.77 -17.45
C LEU A 29 -1.38 9.04 -17.58
N HIS A 30 -2.44 9.78 -17.93
CA HIS A 30 -3.75 9.19 -18.17
C HIS A 30 -3.74 8.22 -19.36
N GLY A 31 -3.12 8.61 -20.47
CA GLY A 31 -2.94 7.72 -21.63
C GLY A 31 -2.07 6.51 -21.30
N TRP A 32 -1.10 6.64 -20.39
CA TRP A 32 -0.30 5.51 -19.92
C TRP A 32 -1.18 4.54 -19.16
N ASN A 33 -1.98 5.03 -18.21
CA ASN A 33 -2.93 4.20 -17.48
C ASN A 33 -3.88 3.45 -18.42
N GLY A 34 -4.45 4.14 -19.41
CA GLY A 34 -5.36 3.51 -20.38
C GLY A 34 -4.73 2.43 -21.26
N SER A 35 -3.40 2.47 -21.46
CA SER A 35 -2.69 1.52 -22.32
C SER A 35 -1.96 0.40 -21.55
N ARG A 36 -1.58 0.64 -20.30
CA ARG A 36 -0.64 -0.21 -19.55
C ARG A 36 -1.13 -0.65 -18.18
N ALA A 37 -2.03 0.08 -17.54
CA ALA A 37 -2.25 -0.06 -16.09
C ALA A 37 -2.63 -1.49 -15.64
N GLU A 38 -3.50 -2.16 -16.38
CA GLU A 38 -3.94 -3.51 -16.03
C GLU A 38 -2.81 -4.54 -16.17
N ASN A 39 -2.05 -4.47 -17.27
CA ASN A 39 -0.92 -5.38 -17.51
C ASN A 39 0.25 -5.13 -16.57
N ALA A 40 0.50 -3.85 -16.25
CA ALA A 40 1.55 -3.44 -15.32
C ALA A 40 1.10 -3.53 -13.85
N GLN A 41 -0.17 -3.84 -13.60
CA GLN A 41 -0.80 -3.80 -12.28
C GLN A 41 -0.47 -2.53 -11.50
N THR A 42 -0.41 -1.39 -12.20
CA THR A 42 0.06 -0.11 -11.67
C THR A 42 -0.81 1.01 -12.22
N VAL A 43 -1.18 1.99 -11.38
CA VAL A 43 -1.93 3.17 -11.77
C VAL A 43 -1.16 4.41 -11.36
N LEU A 44 -1.02 5.35 -12.28
CA LEU A 44 -0.40 6.65 -12.05
C LEU A 44 -1.46 7.66 -11.64
N LEU A 45 -1.32 8.23 -10.45
CA LEU A 45 -2.19 9.27 -9.92
C LEU A 45 -1.48 10.63 -10.02
N PRO A 46 -1.80 11.46 -11.02
CA PRO A 46 -1.24 12.81 -11.11
C PRO A 46 -1.71 13.66 -9.92
N ARG A 47 -0.80 14.45 -9.36
CA ARG A 47 -1.06 15.39 -8.26
C ARG A 47 -0.49 16.75 -8.64
N PHE A 48 -1.26 17.81 -8.42
CA PHE A 48 -0.83 19.19 -8.70
C PHE A 48 -1.35 20.13 -7.63
N TRP A 49 -0.49 21.03 -7.14
CA TRP A 49 -0.81 21.85 -5.97
C TRP A 49 -2.06 22.71 -6.13
N LYS A 50 -2.33 23.28 -7.32
CA LYS A 50 -3.52 24.13 -7.52
C LYS A 50 -4.84 23.37 -7.40
N THR A 51 -4.82 22.05 -7.60
CA THR A 51 -6.03 21.21 -7.63
C THR A 51 -6.13 20.27 -6.43
N ASP A 52 -4.99 19.82 -5.90
CA ASP A 52 -4.93 18.73 -4.91
C ASP A 52 -4.46 19.18 -3.53
N ALA A 53 -3.89 20.39 -3.40
CA ALA A 53 -3.57 20.94 -2.10
C ALA A 53 -4.85 21.46 -1.42
N ILE A 54 -5.03 21.09 -0.16
CA ILE A 54 -6.12 21.58 0.69
C ILE A 54 -5.64 22.90 1.32
N PRO A 55 -6.34 24.03 1.07
CA PRO A 55 -5.99 25.30 1.68
C PRO A 55 -5.96 25.20 3.20
N GLN A 56 -4.79 25.43 3.77
CA GLN A 56 -4.54 25.35 5.20
C GLN A 56 -3.52 26.42 5.59
N MET A 57 -3.66 26.97 6.81
CA MET A 57 -2.66 27.87 7.37
C MET A 57 -1.60 27.05 8.10
N ASP A 58 -0.33 27.39 7.90
CA ASP A 58 0.81 26.81 8.61
C ASP A 58 1.74 27.92 9.10
N ALA A 59 2.39 27.70 10.25
CA ALA A 59 3.32 28.67 10.82
C ALA A 59 4.52 28.92 9.90
N ASN A 60 4.89 27.95 9.06
CA ASN A 60 6.00 28.02 8.13
C ASN A 60 5.56 28.37 6.69
N GLY A 61 4.34 28.91 6.52
CA GLY A 61 3.84 29.43 5.26
C GLY A 61 3.21 28.41 4.31
N GLY A 62 2.71 28.89 3.17
CA GLY A 62 1.95 28.07 2.21
C GLY A 62 2.77 26.96 1.54
N GLN A 63 4.07 27.18 1.31
CA GLN A 63 4.93 26.16 0.71
C GLN A 63 5.10 24.93 1.63
N SER A 64 5.19 25.13 2.95
CA SER A 64 5.23 24.05 3.95
C SER A 64 3.99 23.13 3.87
N VAL A 65 2.82 23.73 3.62
CA VAL A 65 1.57 22.98 3.42
C VAL A 65 1.63 22.14 2.14
N ILE A 66 2.06 22.73 1.02
CA ILE A 66 2.19 22.00 -0.26
C ILE A 66 3.19 20.86 -0.13
N ASN A 67 4.34 21.11 0.49
CA ASN A 67 5.38 20.11 0.68
C ASN A 67 4.86 18.91 1.49
N SER A 68 4.23 19.16 2.63
CA SER A 68 3.73 18.09 3.52
C SER A 68 2.56 17.32 2.92
N GLN A 69 1.67 17.97 2.18
CA GLN A 69 0.50 17.32 1.59
C GLN A 69 0.79 16.56 0.29
N LEU A 70 1.78 17.01 -0.50
CA LEU A 70 1.97 16.52 -1.87
C LEU A 70 3.39 16.01 -2.12
N VAL A 71 4.43 16.76 -1.78
CA VAL A 71 5.82 16.36 -2.11
C VAL A 71 6.27 15.19 -1.25
N ASP A 72 5.98 15.22 0.05
CA ASP A 72 6.34 14.15 0.99
C ASP A 72 5.57 12.86 0.71
N ASP A 73 4.34 12.98 0.21
CA ASP A 73 3.45 11.86 -0.13
C ASP A 73 3.60 11.37 -1.57
N ALA A 74 4.41 12.03 -2.41
CA ALA A 74 4.65 11.61 -3.79
C ALA A 74 5.63 10.44 -3.89
N ASP A 75 5.43 9.56 -4.87
CA ASP A 75 6.37 8.51 -5.24
C ASP A 75 7.36 9.00 -6.30
N ILE A 76 6.89 9.87 -7.22
CA ILE A 76 7.67 10.45 -8.32
C ILE A 76 7.38 11.95 -8.39
N VAL A 77 8.40 12.76 -8.68
CA VAL A 77 8.25 14.20 -8.92
C VAL A 77 8.66 14.55 -10.35
N ILE A 78 7.78 15.28 -11.04
CA ILE A 78 8.05 15.87 -12.35
C ILE A 78 8.07 17.39 -12.17
N ALA A 79 9.23 18.00 -12.42
CA ALA A 79 9.40 19.45 -12.38
C ALA A 79 9.51 20.03 -13.78
N LEU A 80 8.73 21.08 -14.05
CA LEU A 80 8.62 21.70 -15.38
C LEU A 80 8.93 23.19 -15.28
N PHE A 81 9.70 23.70 -16.24
CA PHE A 81 10.00 25.12 -16.37
C PHE A 81 9.86 25.57 -17.82
N ASP A 82 9.07 26.61 -18.04
CA ASP A 82 9.03 27.34 -19.31
C ASP A 82 9.94 28.58 -19.25
N SER A 83 9.38 29.78 -19.06
CA SER A 83 10.11 31.04 -19.13
C SER A 83 10.32 31.69 -17.77
N ARG A 84 9.80 31.09 -16.69
CA ARG A 84 9.92 31.58 -15.32
C ARG A 84 10.52 30.57 -14.35
N LEU A 85 11.17 31.08 -13.32
CA LEU A 85 11.65 30.27 -12.19
C LEU A 85 10.60 30.20 -11.07
N GLY A 86 9.85 31.28 -10.87
CA GLY A 86 8.83 31.39 -9.84
C GLY A 86 9.29 32.17 -8.60
N GLN A 87 8.42 32.17 -7.59
CA GLN A 87 8.60 32.95 -6.37
C GLN A 87 9.51 32.23 -5.40
N ALA A 88 10.49 32.95 -4.86
CA ALA A 88 11.37 32.46 -3.82
C ALA A 88 10.58 32.08 -2.56
N THR A 89 11.09 31.09 -1.85
CA THR A 89 10.57 30.67 -0.55
C THR A 89 11.57 31.08 0.54
N ASP A 90 11.24 30.80 1.79
CA ASP A 90 12.16 31.05 2.91
C ASP A 90 13.45 30.22 2.81
N SER A 91 13.43 29.11 2.05
CA SER A 91 14.51 28.13 1.98
C SER A 91 15.13 27.94 0.59
N ALA A 92 14.49 28.42 -0.47
CA ALA A 92 14.94 28.17 -1.85
C ALA A 92 14.67 29.33 -2.82
N VAL A 93 15.35 29.29 -3.96
CA VAL A 93 15.22 30.30 -5.03
C VAL A 93 13.85 30.29 -5.71
N SER A 94 13.11 29.18 -5.61
CA SER A 94 11.68 29.11 -5.89
C SER A 94 11.00 27.95 -5.17
N GLY A 95 9.65 27.97 -5.12
CA GLY A 95 8.85 26.84 -4.64
C GLY A 95 9.20 25.53 -5.35
N THR A 96 9.17 25.52 -6.69
CA THR A 96 9.57 24.36 -7.50
C THR A 96 10.99 23.89 -7.20
N ALA A 97 11.94 24.81 -6.96
CA ALA A 97 13.31 24.44 -6.57
C ALA A 97 13.35 23.72 -5.21
N GLU A 98 12.59 24.21 -4.22
CA GLU A 98 12.47 23.56 -2.90
C GLU A 98 11.90 22.13 -3.02
N GLU A 99 10.89 21.97 -3.87
CA GLU A 99 10.22 20.68 -4.10
C GLU A 99 11.18 19.67 -4.76
N ILE A 100 11.98 20.10 -5.74
CA ILE A 100 13.03 19.27 -6.37
C ILE A 100 14.05 18.80 -5.33
N GLU A 101 14.60 19.73 -4.55
CA GLU A 101 15.65 19.41 -3.57
C GLU A 101 15.14 18.47 -2.48
N ARG A 102 13.93 18.71 -1.98
CA ARG A 102 13.28 17.88 -0.96
C ARG A 102 13.01 16.45 -1.44
N ALA A 103 12.50 16.31 -2.67
CA ALA A 103 12.21 15.01 -3.25
C ALA A 103 13.50 14.22 -3.53
N ALA A 104 14.51 14.88 -4.11
CA ALA A 104 15.81 14.27 -4.39
C ALA A 104 16.52 13.84 -3.10
N ALA A 105 16.49 14.66 -2.05
CA ALA A 105 17.05 14.32 -0.73
C ALA A 105 16.35 13.12 -0.09
N SER A 106 15.09 12.87 -0.44
CA SER A 106 14.31 11.70 0.01
C SER A 106 14.54 10.44 -0.84
N GLY A 107 15.43 10.50 -1.84
CA GLY A 107 15.75 9.37 -2.73
C GLY A 107 14.65 9.05 -3.74
N LYS A 108 13.69 9.95 -3.95
CA LYS A 108 12.59 9.78 -4.91
C LYS A 108 13.08 10.06 -6.33
N PRO A 109 12.56 9.38 -7.37
CA PRO A 109 12.77 9.80 -8.75
C PRO A 109 12.29 11.24 -8.96
N VAL A 110 13.18 12.09 -9.47
CA VAL A 110 12.88 13.48 -9.81
C VAL A 110 13.29 13.74 -11.25
N HIS A 111 12.33 14.08 -12.10
CA HIS A 111 12.58 14.42 -13.50
C HIS A 111 12.36 15.91 -13.71
N VAL A 112 13.41 16.62 -14.16
CA VAL A 112 13.37 18.06 -14.37
C VAL A 112 13.49 18.36 -15.86
N TRP A 113 12.51 19.07 -16.41
CA TRP A 113 12.48 19.46 -17.82
C TRP A 113 12.33 20.97 -18.00
N PHE A 114 13.08 21.51 -18.95
CA PHE A 114 13.03 22.92 -19.36
C PHE A 114 12.52 23.04 -20.79
N SER A 115 11.68 24.04 -21.06
CA SER A 115 11.23 24.36 -22.41
C SER A 115 12.41 24.80 -23.28
N ASP A 116 12.43 24.33 -24.52
CA ASP A 116 13.27 24.85 -25.60
C ASP A 116 12.43 25.57 -26.67
N GLU A 117 11.17 25.88 -26.33
CA GLU A 117 10.27 26.63 -27.21
C GLU A 117 10.73 28.09 -27.38
N PRO A 118 10.36 28.75 -28.50
CA PRO A 118 10.65 30.16 -28.67
C PRO A 118 10.01 31.03 -27.59
N VAL A 119 10.84 31.76 -26.83
CA VAL A 119 10.38 32.68 -25.78
C VAL A 119 9.64 33.89 -26.38
N ASP A 120 8.50 34.25 -25.80
CA ASP A 120 7.74 35.45 -26.17
C ASP A 120 8.61 36.72 -26.00
N ARG A 121 8.52 37.65 -26.95
CA ARG A 121 9.21 38.96 -26.89
C ARG A 121 8.80 39.82 -25.69
N ASN A 122 7.63 39.56 -25.13
CA ASN A 122 7.09 40.24 -23.95
C ASN A 122 7.33 39.45 -22.64
N ALA A 123 8.07 38.35 -22.69
CA ALA A 123 8.42 37.58 -21.51
C ALA A 123 9.21 38.43 -20.50
N ASP A 124 9.16 38.03 -19.24
CA ASP A 124 9.96 38.66 -18.19
C ASP A 124 11.41 38.18 -18.28
N PHE A 125 12.26 38.95 -18.96
CA PHE A 125 13.68 38.62 -19.13
C PHE A 125 14.46 38.52 -17.81
N LYS A 126 13.98 39.12 -16.71
CA LYS A 126 14.62 38.93 -15.40
C LYS A 126 14.34 37.55 -14.83
N GLU A 127 13.09 37.08 -14.96
CA GLU A 127 12.73 35.70 -14.59
C GLU A 127 13.47 34.69 -15.45
N LEU A 128 13.59 34.96 -16.76
CA LEU A 128 14.34 34.09 -17.66
C LEU A 128 15.83 34.00 -17.29
N ASP A 129 16.48 35.12 -16.95
CA ASP A 129 17.87 35.13 -16.48
C ASP A 129 18.03 34.35 -15.15
N ARG A 130 17.08 34.50 -14.21
CA ARG A 130 17.04 33.70 -12.97
C ARG A 130 16.91 32.21 -13.28
N LEU A 131 16.03 31.84 -14.20
CA LEU A 131 15.82 30.45 -14.62
C LEU A 131 17.07 29.86 -15.26
N GLN A 132 17.74 30.60 -16.14
CA GLN A 132 18.98 30.15 -16.78
C GLN A 132 20.12 29.93 -15.78
N LYS A 133 20.22 30.77 -14.75
CA LYS A 133 21.18 30.57 -13.65
C LYS A 133 20.86 29.32 -12.86
N PHE A 134 19.60 29.16 -12.46
CA PHE A 134 19.14 27.98 -11.72
C PHE A 134 19.35 26.68 -12.51
N ARG A 135 19.07 26.69 -13.82
CA ARG A 135 19.34 25.54 -14.69
C ARG A 135 20.81 25.12 -14.63
N LYS A 136 21.75 26.07 -14.74
CA LYS A 136 23.19 25.77 -14.66
C LYS A 136 23.57 25.18 -13.31
N GLU A 137 23.01 25.69 -12.22
CA GLU A 137 23.24 25.15 -10.87
C GLU A 137 22.69 23.71 -10.71
N LEU A 138 21.58 23.40 -11.38
CA LEU A 138 21.00 22.05 -11.40
C LEU A 138 21.78 21.07 -12.29
N GLU A 139 22.37 21.55 -13.40
CA GLU A 139 23.18 20.71 -14.31
C GLU A 139 24.39 20.11 -13.58
N ASP A 140 24.91 20.78 -12.55
CA ASP A 140 25.98 20.26 -11.69
C ASP A 140 25.50 19.13 -10.75
N LYS A 141 24.19 19.06 -10.47
CA LYS A 141 23.59 18.09 -9.53
C LYS A 141 23.00 16.86 -10.22
N GLY A 142 22.66 16.94 -11.51
CA GLY A 142 22.03 15.83 -12.22
C GLY A 142 21.78 16.08 -13.69
N LEU A 143 21.29 15.03 -14.37
CA LEU A 143 20.90 15.12 -15.78
C LEU A 143 19.54 15.81 -15.91
N LEU A 144 19.51 16.93 -16.63
CA LEU A 144 18.29 17.67 -16.90
C LEU A 144 17.78 17.36 -18.32
N GLY A 145 16.46 17.35 -18.47
CA GLY A 145 15.80 17.23 -19.75
C GLY A 145 15.44 18.59 -20.35
N VAL A 146 15.21 18.58 -21.67
CA VAL A 146 14.54 19.68 -22.39
C VAL A 146 13.34 19.12 -23.14
N TYR A 147 12.35 19.95 -23.47
CA TYR A 147 11.27 19.58 -24.39
C TYR A 147 11.08 20.64 -25.47
N ALA A 148 10.83 20.19 -26.70
CA ALA A 148 10.67 21.07 -27.86
C ALA A 148 9.24 21.57 -28.05
N ASP A 149 8.26 20.81 -27.57
CA ASP A 149 6.84 21.14 -27.55
C ASP A 149 6.10 20.19 -26.57
N LEU A 150 4.79 20.38 -26.42
CA LEU A 150 3.94 19.58 -25.53
C LEU A 150 3.86 18.08 -25.92
N ILE A 151 4.00 17.75 -27.20
CA ILE A 151 3.96 16.36 -27.69
C ILE A 151 5.25 15.64 -27.29
N ASP A 152 6.39 16.29 -27.50
CA ASP A 152 7.70 15.81 -27.07
C ASP A 152 7.77 15.68 -25.54
N LEU A 153 7.24 16.66 -24.79
CA LEU A 153 7.12 16.57 -23.34
C LEU A 153 6.32 15.33 -22.92
N ALA A 154 5.14 15.12 -23.51
CA ALA A 154 4.30 13.97 -23.21
C ALA A 154 5.01 12.63 -23.50
N TYR A 155 5.78 12.55 -24.59
CA TYR A 155 6.58 11.37 -24.91
C TYR A 155 7.66 11.12 -23.86
N LYS A 156 8.45 12.14 -23.50
CA LYS A 156 9.53 12.06 -22.50
C LYS A 156 9.03 11.68 -21.12
N VAL A 157 7.89 12.23 -20.69
CA VAL A 157 7.24 11.85 -19.44
C VAL A 157 6.89 10.36 -19.44
N ARG A 158 6.35 9.83 -20.54
CA ARG A 158 6.01 8.39 -20.61
C ARG A 158 7.24 7.51 -20.52
N GLU A 159 8.33 7.87 -21.19
CA GLU A 159 9.60 7.12 -21.11
C GLU A 159 10.19 7.12 -19.69
N ALA A 160 10.20 8.29 -19.04
CA ALA A 160 10.68 8.44 -17.67
C ALA A 160 9.88 7.56 -16.69
N ILE A 161 8.55 7.59 -16.80
CA ILE A 161 7.68 6.77 -15.95
C ILE A 161 7.87 5.27 -16.21
N GLU A 162 8.01 4.85 -17.46
CA GLU A 162 8.26 3.43 -17.77
C GLU A 162 9.58 2.97 -17.14
N SER A 163 10.61 3.82 -17.17
CA SER A 163 11.89 3.56 -16.51
C SER A 163 11.73 3.45 -14.98
N ASP A 164 11.02 4.38 -14.36
CA ASP A 164 10.81 4.40 -12.90
C ASP A 164 10.07 3.16 -12.42
N ILE A 165 8.98 2.78 -13.09
CA ILE A 165 8.21 1.57 -12.74
C ILE A 165 9.10 0.33 -12.77
N GLY A 166 10.00 0.23 -13.76
CA GLY A 166 10.97 -0.86 -13.83
C GLY A 166 11.97 -0.86 -12.67
N GLY A 167 12.36 0.32 -12.17
CA GLY A 167 13.31 0.49 -11.07
C GLY A 167 12.72 0.35 -9.65
N LEU A 168 11.44 0.70 -9.46
CA LEU A 168 10.81 0.78 -8.14
C LEU A 168 10.50 -0.58 -7.50
N GLY A 169 10.52 -1.68 -8.25
CA GLY A 169 10.37 -3.03 -7.68
C GLY A 169 9.04 -3.25 -6.96
N LEU A 170 7.94 -2.73 -7.50
CA LEU A 170 6.62 -2.59 -6.85
C LEU A 170 5.96 -3.91 -6.38
N GLY A 171 6.46 -5.07 -6.82
CA GLY A 171 5.88 -6.37 -6.49
C GLY A 171 4.46 -6.56 -7.03
N ALA A 172 3.84 -7.69 -6.67
CA ALA A 172 2.43 -7.92 -6.98
C ALA A 172 1.55 -7.07 -6.04
N PRO A 173 0.54 -6.37 -6.54
CA PRO A 173 -0.33 -5.56 -5.69
C PRO A 173 -1.10 -6.46 -4.71
N SER A 174 -1.11 -6.05 -3.44
CA SER A 174 -1.95 -6.64 -2.40
C SER A 174 -3.17 -5.75 -2.18
N VAL A 175 -4.37 -6.33 -2.28
CA VAL A 175 -5.61 -5.61 -1.96
C VAL A 175 -5.81 -5.69 -0.44
N VAL A 176 -5.34 -4.68 0.29
CA VAL A 176 -5.70 -4.52 1.71
C VAL A 176 -7.14 -3.99 1.77
N ARG A 177 -8.12 -4.90 1.90
CA ARG A 177 -9.54 -4.53 2.07
C ARG A 177 -9.77 -4.06 3.50
N LYS A 178 -9.81 -2.74 3.70
CA LYS A 178 -10.10 -2.12 4.99
C LYS A 178 -11.45 -2.63 5.54
N GLY A 179 -11.44 -3.35 6.67
CA GLY A 179 -12.64 -3.81 7.38
C GLY A 179 -12.91 -5.31 7.33
N GLU A 180 -12.19 -6.07 6.51
CA GLU A 180 -12.16 -7.53 6.63
C GLU A 180 -11.04 -7.92 7.58
N HIS A 181 -11.37 -8.79 8.54
CA HIS A 181 -10.43 -9.29 9.53
C HIS A 181 -10.33 -10.82 9.44
N ALA A 182 -9.24 -11.38 9.91
CA ALA A 182 -9.20 -12.81 10.20
C ALA A 182 -10.28 -13.12 11.24
N MET A 183 -10.94 -14.28 11.11
CA MET A 183 -11.96 -14.72 12.07
C MET A 183 -11.63 -16.10 12.66
N PRO A 184 -10.55 -16.24 13.43
CA PRO A 184 -10.24 -17.50 14.10
C PRO A 184 -11.32 -17.90 15.10
N ARG A 185 -11.72 -19.16 15.06
CA ARG A 185 -12.69 -19.78 15.96
C ARG A 185 -12.21 -21.18 16.35
N ALA A 186 -12.40 -21.53 17.61
CA ALA A 186 -12.30 -22.90 18.09
C ALA A 186 -13.69 -23.47 18.40
N ARG A 187 -13.91 -24.74 18.10
CA ARG A 187 -15.13 -25.49 18.46
C ARG A 187 -14.81 -26.96 18.68
N VAL A 188 -15.65 -27.68 19.44
CA VAL A 188 -15.55 -29.14 19.56
C VAL A 188 -16.55 -29.80 18.63
N ASP A 189 -16.06 -30.66 17.75
CA ASP A 189 -16.86 -31.58 16.97
C ASP A 189 -16.93 -32.94 17.67
N LYS A 190 -18.15 -33.46 17.84
CA LYS A 190 -18.38 -34.84 18.31
C LYS A 190 -19.00 -35.67 17.20
N ARG A 191 -18.39 -36.81 16.90
CA ARG A 191 -18.93 -37.78 15.95
C ARG A 191 -19.12 -39.12 16.64
N ARG A 192 -20.32 -39.68 16.53
CA ARG A 192 -20.64 -41.01 17.02
C ARG A 192 -20.36 -42.02 15.92
N GLU A 193 -19.39 -42.89 16.14
CA GLU A 193 -18.98 -43.93 15.19
C GLU A 193 -19.38 -45.30 15.74
N GLN A 194 -19.90 -46.17 14.88
CA GLN A 194 -20.12 -47.57 15.25
C GLN A 194 -18.79 -48.31 15.19
N THR A 195 -18.30 -48.78 16.34
CA THR A 195 -16.99 -49.42 16.47
C THR A 195 -17.07 -50.95 16.47
N GLY A 196 -18.27 -51.52 16.45
CA GLY A 196 -18.49 -52.96 16.33
C GLY A 196 -19.87 -53.40 16.78
N ALA A 197 -19.99 -54.68 17.17
CA ALA A 197 -21.17 -55.24 17.83
C ALA A 197 -20.75 -56.02 19.08
N ASP A 198 -21.62 -56.10 20.08
CA ASP A 198 -21.39 -56.95 21.25
C ASP A 198 -21.58 -58.44 20.93
N LYS A 199 -21.34 -59.31 21.92
CA LYS A 199 -21.50 -60.78 21.76
C LYS A 199 -22.94 -61.21 21.42
N LYS A 200 -23.92 -60.30 21.51
CA LYS A 200 -25.34 -60.51 21.19
C LYS A 200 -25.76 -59.80 19.89
N GLY A 201 -24.82 -59.21 19.15
CA GLY A 201 -25.07 -58.51 17.89
C GLY A 201 -25.56 -57.06 18.05
N ALA A 202 -25.61 -56.51 19.26
CA ALA A 202 -26.02 -55.13 19.46
C ALA A 202 -24.90 -54.16 19.05
N PRO A 203 -25.19 -53.08 18.29
CA PRO A 203 -24.18 -52.16 17.80
C PRO A 203 -23.50 -51.41 18.97
N LYS A 204 -22.16 -51.45 19.00
CA LYS A 204 -21.32 -50.65 19.89
C LYS A 204 -20.97 -49.34 19.21
N PHE A 205 -21.09 -48.25 19.95
CA PHE A 205 -20.75 -46.92 19.48
C PHE A 205 -19.65 -46.33 20.36
N THR A 206 -18.77 -45.56 19.75
CA THR A 206 -17.87 -44.65 20.45
C THR A 206 -18.15 -43.22 20.00
N THR A 207 -18.00 -42.26 20.90
CA THR A 207 -17.99 -40.85 20.53
C THR A 207 -16.54 -40.41 20.41
N ARG A 208 -16.16 -39.90 19.23
CA ARG A 208 -14.88 -39.23 19.03
C ARG A 208 -15.10 -37.74 19.11
N SER A 209 -14.29 -37.06 19.92
CA SER A 209 -14.28 -35.61 20.04
C SER A 209 -13.05 -35.06 19.34
N THR A 210 -13.21 -33.94 18.66
CA THR A 210 -12.16 -33.25 17.91
C THR A 210 -12.25 -31.78 18.20
N LEU A 211 -11.15 -31.16 18.62
CA LEU A 211 -11.06 -29.71 18.65
C LEU A 211 -10.78 -29.22 17.23
N VAL A 212 -11.67 -28.41 16.69
CA VAL A 212 -11.54 -27.77 15.40
C VAL A 212 -11.14 -26.32 15.62
N LEU A 213 -10.02 -25.93 15.02
CA LEU A 213 -9.58 -24.55 14.91
C LEU A 213 -9.80 -24.13 13.46
N GLU A 214 -10.60 -23.10 13.23
CA GLU A 214 -11.00 -22.67 11.89
C GLU A 214 -10.83 -21.15 11.75
N ASN A 215 -10.53 -20.70 10.54
CA ASN A 215 -10.61 -19.29 10.19
C ASN A 215 -11.85 -19.08 9.30
N LYS A 216 -12.85 -18.36 9.82
CA LYS A 216 -14.09 -18.08 9.10
C LYS A 216 -14.02 -16.89 8.16
N SER A 217 -12.89 -16.19 8.10
CA SER A 217 -12.72 -15.10 7.14
C SER A 217 -12.74 -15.66 5.73
N GLU A 218 -13.42 -14.97 4.81
CA GLU A 218 -13.44 -15.32 3.38
C GLU A 218 -12.16 -14.90 2.67
N HIS A 219 -11.41 -13.96 3.25
CA HIS A 219 -10.35 -13.25 2.53
C HIS A 219 -9.06 -12.98 3.33
N VAL A 220 -9.09 -13.05 4.67
CA VAL A 220 -7.94 -12.69 5.50
C VAL A 220 -7.35 -13.91 6.21
N THR A 221 -6.05 -14.14 6.04
CA THR A 221 -5.27 -15.15 6.77
C THR A 221 -5.03 -14.68 8.21
N ALA A 222 -5.15 -15.58 9.19
CA ALA A 222 -4.64 -15.32 10.54
C ALA A 222 -3.17 -15.77 10.60
N GLU A 223 -2.24 -14.82 10.52
CA GLU A 223 -0.81 -15.12 10.46
C GLU A 223 -0.23 -15.42 11.83
N GLN A 224 0.73 -16.34 11.90
CA GLN A 224 1.42 -16.73 13.14
C GLN A 224 0.45 -17.03 14.29
N LEU A 225 -0.68 -17.65 13.96
CA LEU A 225 -1.72 -17.93 14.93
C LEU A 225 -1.21 -18.93 15.97
N THR A 226 -1.43 -18.58 17.23
CA THR A 226 -1.20 -19.46 18.37
C THR A 226 -2.51 -19.67 19.13
N MET A 227 -2.66 -20.87 19.69
CA MET A 227 -3.83 -21.25 20.48
C MET A 227 -3.38 -21.70 21.87
N ASP A 228 -3.92 -21.05 22.90
CA ASP A 228 -3.94 -21.55 24.28
C ASP A 228 -5.33 -22.16 24.57
N PRO A 229 -5.43 -23.49 24.67
CA PRO A 229 -6.70 -24.16 24.89
C PRO A 229 -7.17 -24.12 26.35
N GLY A 230 -6.39 -23.51 27.26
CA GLY A 230 -6.67 -23.47 28.69
C GLY A 230 -6.17 -24.71 29.43
N SER A 231 -6.01 -24.61 30.75
CA SER A 231 -5.41 -25.65 31.59
C SER A 231 -6.13 -26.99 31.52
N GLU A 232 -7.45 -26.98 31.37
CA GLU A 232 -8.29 -28.19 31.31
C GLU A 232 -8.07 -29.01 30.03
N LEU A 233 -7.79 -28.34 28.91
CA LEU A 233 -7.62 -29.00 27.62
C LEU A 233 -6.16 -29.23 27.23
N ARG A 234 -5.20 -28.52 27.85
CA ARG A 234 -3.76 -28.61 27.51
C ARG A 234 -3.21 -30.04 27.51
N GLY A 235 -3.69 -30.92 28.40
CA GLY A 235 -3.29 -32.33 28.46
C GLY A 235 -4.16 -33.29 27.64
N SER A 236 -5.27 -32.79 27.11
CA SER A 236 -6.34 -33.58 26.49
C SER A 236 -6.36 -33.48 24.96
N ILE A 237 -5.64 -32.49 24.40
CA ILE A 237 -5.50 -32.27 22.97
C ILE A 237 -4.20 -32.91 22.48
N HIS A 238 -4.29 -33.75 21.46
CA HIS A 238 -3.11 -34.24 20.76
C HIS A 238 -2.72 -33.28 19.64
N ARG A 239 -1.58 -32.58 19.80
CA ARG A 239 -1.01 -31.66 18.80
C ARG A 239 0.46 -31.96 18.59
N GLU A 240 0.90 -32.06 17.33
CA GLU A 240 2.28 -32.44 16.98
C GLU A 240 3.31 -31.34 17.31
N SER A 241 2.95 -30.07 17.11
CA SER A 241 3.79 -28.91 17.44
C SER A 241 3.00 -27.81 18.16
N LYS A 242 3.69 -26.92 18.87
CA LYS A 242 3.11 -25.68 19.42
C LYS A 242 3.55 -24.42 18.67
N ASP A 243 4.27 -24.58 17.56
CA ASP A 243 4.73 -23.46 16.77
C ASP A 243 3.54 -22.66 16.20
N PRO A 244 3.73 -21.35 15.97
CA PRO A 244 2.75 -20.54 15.27
C PRO A 244 2.38 -21.12 13.90
N ILE A 245 1.12 -20.98 13.51
CA ILE A 245 0.58 -21.49 12.25
C ILE A 245 -0.15 -20.39 11.49
N ASP A 246 0.00 -20.35 10.18
CA ASP A 246 -0.85 -19.49 9.36
C ASP A 246 -2.16 -20.22 9.07
N MET A 247 -3.29 -19.55 9.34
CA MET A 247 -4.63 -20.08 9.06
C MET A 247 -5.24 -19.33 7.87
N PRO A 248 -5.16 -19.86 6.63
CA PRO A 248 -5.76 -19.24 5.45
C PRO A 248 -7.26 -19.03 5.58
N PRO A 249 -7.87 -18.20 4.72
CA PRO A 249 -9.31 -18.02 4.68
C PRO A 249 -10.05 -19.36 4.50
N LEU A 250 -11.18 -19.51 5.21
CA LEU A 250 -12.04 -20.70 5.18
C LEU A 250 -11.32 -22.04 5.44
N SER A 251 -10.19 -22.00 6.14
CA SER A 251 -9.41 -23.20 6.50
C SER A 251 -9.79 -23.73 7.88
N GLU A 252 -9.58 -25.04 8.09
CA GLU A 252 -9.72 -25.68 9.40
C GLU A 252 -8.57 -26.66 9.68
N LEU A 253 -8.19 -26.73 10.96
CA LEU A 253 -7.31 -27.74 11.52
C LEU A 253 -8.07 -28.52 12.59
N ARG A 254 -7.78 -29.83 12.66
CA ARG A 254 -8.50 -30.78 13.50
C ARG A 254 -7.52 -31.49 14.42
N PHE A 255 -7.76 -31.38 15.72
CA PHE A 255 -6.94 -32.01 16.75
C PHE A 255 -7.77 -33.04 17.52
N PRO A 256 -7.32 -34.31 17.62
CA PRO A 256 -7.98 -35.30 18.47
C PRO A 256 -8.09 -34.79 19.90
N LEU A 257 -9.29 -34.88 20.47
CA LEU A 257 -9.60 -34.40 21.81
C LEU A 257 -10.14 -35.55 22.67
N ILE A 258 -9.47 -35.81 23.78
CA ILE A 258 -9.89 -36.82 24.76
C ILE A 258 -10.71 -36.14 25.86
N LEU A 259 -11.98 -36.52 25.97
CA LEU A 259 -12.85 -36.03 27.04
C LEU A 259 -13.02 -37.09 28.15
N HIS A 260 -12.95 -36.66 29.40
CA HIS A 260 -13.04 -37.48 30.60
C HIS A 260 -14.14 -36.95 31.53
N MET A 261 -14.68 -37.84 32.36
CA MET A 261 -15.71 -37.49 33.34
C MET A 261 -15.17 -36.47 34.36
N GLY A 262 -15.93 -35.39 34.60
CA GLY A 262 -15.59 -34.34 35.56
C GLY A 262 -14.92 -33.11 34.97
N MET A 263 -14.72 -33.02 33.65
CA MET A 263 -14.35 -31.75 33.00
C MET A 263 -15.51 -30.76 32.97
N SER A 264 -15.19 -29.46 32.90
CA SER A 264 -16.16 -28.40 32.73
C SER A 264 -16.92 -28.55 31.41
N ASP A 265 -18.19 -28.14 31.39
CA ASP A 265 -18.99 -28.09 30.15
C ASP A 265 -18.49 -27.02 29.18
N HIS A 266 -17.76 -26.01 29.69
CA HIS A 266 -17.19 -24.92 28.92
C HIS A 266 -15.75 -24.64 29.33
N VAL A 267 -14.91 -24.38 28.34
CA VAL A 267 -13.53 -23.92 28.52
C VAL A 267 -13.28 -22.66 27.71
N THR A 268 -12.47 -21.75 28.22
CA THR A 268 -12.06 -20.56 27.45
C THR A 268 -10.80 -20.90 26.65
N VAL A 269 -10.90 -20.75 25.33
CA VAL A 269 -9.77 -20.85 24.41
C VAL A 269 -9.35 -19.43 24.03
N GLU A 270 -8.05 -19.17 24.10
CA GLU A 270 -7.45 -17.92 23.66
C GLU A 270 -6.67 -18.16 22.36
N LEU A 271 -6.96 -17.33 21.36
CA LEU A 271 -6.31 -17.34 20.06
C LEU A 271 -5.61 -15.99 19.87
N ASN A 272 -4.34 -16.01 19.48
CA ASN A 272 -3.55 -14.82 19.18
C ASN A 272 -2.99 -14.95 17.77
N TRP A 273 -3.01 -13.89 16.98
CA TRP A 273 -2.45 -13.87 15.63
C TRP A 273 -1.92 -12.48 15.28
N ILE A 274 -1.24 -12.37 14.15
CA ILE A 274 -0.80 -11.10 13.59
C ILE A 274 -1.69 -10.76 12.39
N GLU A 275 -2.10 -9.50 12.31
CA GLU A 275 -2.86 -8.96 11.20
C GLU A 275 -2.32 -7.57 10.85
N ASN A 276 -1.85 -7.40 9.61
CA ASN A 276 -1.23 -6.16 9.14
C ASN A 276 -0.06 -5.67 10.02
N GLY A 277 0.70 -6.60 10.60
CA GLY A 277 1.81 -6.29 11.51
C GLY A 277 1.38 -5.96 12.96
N GLU A 278 0.09 -5.89 13.24
CA GLU A 278 -0.46 -5.63 14.57
C GLU A 278 -0.93 -6.93 15.25
N PRO A 279 -0.66 -7.12 16.56
CA PRO A 279 -1.15 -8.29 17.28
C PRO A 279 -2.65 -8.19 17.53
N GLN A 280 -3.36 -9.29 17.28
CA GLN A 280 -4.77 -9.46 17.53
C GLN A 280 -5.01 -10.64 18.47
N ASN A 281 -6.10 -10.59 19.25
CA ASN A 281 -6.51 -11.71 20.08
C ASN A 281 -8.02 -11.89 20.16
N VAL A 282 -8.43 -13.12 20.46
CA VAL A 282 -9.80 -13.43 20.86
C VAL A 282 -9.80 -14.47 21.96
N ARG A 283 -10.59 -14.21 23.00
CA ARG A 283 -10.90 -15.18 24.06
C ARG A 283 -12.34 -15.59 23.90
N GLN A 284 -12.57 -16.89 23.72
CA GLN A 284 -13.91 -17.39 23.48
C GLN A 284 -14.22 -18.66 24.29
N PRO A 285 -15.45 -18.77 24.83
CA PRO A 285 -15.90 -20.00 25.43
C PRO A 285 -16.16 -21.05 24.35
N VAL A 286 -15.68 -22.26 24.59
CA VAL A 286 -15.89 -23.45 23.76
C VAL A 286 -16.69 -24.46 24.57
N SER A 287 -17.84 -24.88 24.03
CA SER A 287 -18.63 -25.97 24.60
C SER A 287 -17.91 -27.30 24.40
N LEU A 288 -17.78 -28.08 25.48
CA LEU A 288 -17.26 -29.44 25.47
C LEU A 288 -18.37 -30.49 25.38
N ASN A 289 -19.65 -30.08 25.41
CA ASN A 289 -20.84 -30.93 25.32
C ASN A 289 -21.31 -31.19 23.89
#